data_AF-A0AAW1VBB4-F1
#
_entry.id   AF-A0AAW1VBB4-F1
#
_cell.length_a   1.000
_cell.length_b   1.000
_cell.length_c   1.000
_cell.angle_alpha   90.00
_cell.angle_beta   90.00
_cell.angle_gamma   90.00
#
_symmetry.space_group_name_H-M   'P 1'
#
loop_
_entity.id
_entity.type
_entity.pdbx_description
1 polymer ?
#
loop_
_entity_poly.entity_id
_entity_poly.type
_entity_poly.pdbx_seq_one_letter_code
_entity_poly.pdbx_strand_id
1 'polypeptide(L)'
;MLKVLIVLNFVIFVHYSVSGLTIDAQSEADKCFIKECRETFFRKTGEAPLCGSDGKPYIHHFSFSCAQQCASKYGIELIVAYEGYCKGKPPGVEYWRPIMEF
;
A
#
# COMPACT_ATOMS: atom_id res chain seq x y z
N MET A 1 10.83 -39.93 5.77
CA MET A 1 11.49 -38.62 5.93
C MET A 1 11.54 -37.82 4.62
N LEU A 2 11.90 -38.41 3.47
CA LEU A 2 11.98 -37.72 2.15
C LEU A 2 10.65 -37.10 1.65
N LYS A 3 9.50 -37.79 1.83
CA LYS A 3 8.17 -37.26 1.44
C LYS A 3 7.79 -35.97 2.18
N VAL A 4 8.24 -35.81 3.42
CA VAL A 4 7.96 -34.63 4.25
C VAL A 4 8.77 -33.42 3.77
N LEU A 5 10.03 -33.63 3.37
CA LEU A 5 10.88 -32.59 2.81
C LEU A 5 10.31 -32.04 1.49
N ILE A 6 9.80 -32.92 0.61
CA ILE A 6 9.24 -32.50 -0.68
C ILE A 6 8.00 -31.62 -0.48
N VAL A 7 7.10 -32.02 0.44
CA VAL A 7 5.89 -31.23 0.76
C VAL A 7 6.26 -29.88 1.35
N LEU A 8 7.22 -29.81 2.27
CA LEU A 8 7.70 -28.55 2.85
C LEU A 8 8.25 -27.60 1.77
N ASN A 9 9.11 -28.10 0.87
CA ASN A 9 9.67 -27.27 -0.22
C ASN A 9 8.58 -26.75 -1.17
N PHE A 10 7.57 -27.57 -1.48
CA PHE A 10 6.45 -27.16 -2.32
C PHE A 10 5.60 -26.07 -1.66
N VAL A 11 5.27 -26.22 -0.38
CA VAL A 11 4.52 -25.21 0.38
C VAL A 11 5.29 -23.89 0.45
N ILE A 12 6.59 -23.95 0.71
CA ILE A 12 7.47 -22.78 0.74
C ILE A 12 7.51 -22.10 -0.63
N PHE A 13 7.67 -22.85 -1.71
CA PHE A 13 7.66 -22.34 -3.08
C PHE A 13 6.35 -21.62 -3.40
N VAL A 14 5.20 -22.24 -3.11
CA VAL A 14 3.87 -21.64 -3.31
C VAL A 14 3.73 -20.36 -2.49
N HIS A 15 4.16 -20.34 -1.23
CA HIS A 15 4.10 -19.14 -0.40
C HIS A 15 4.94 -17.98 -0.98
N TYR A 16 6.16 -18.25 -1.45
CA TYR A 16 6.99 -17.22 -2.08
C TYR A 16 6.42 -16.72 -3.40
N SER A 17 5.90 -17.61 -4.26
CA SER A 17 5.26 -17.21 -5.52
C SER A 17 4.03 -16.34 -5.28
N VAL A 18 3.18 -16.69 -4.30
CA VAL A 18 2.02 -15.88 -3.91
C VAL A 18 2.45 -14.53 -3.33
N SER A 19 3.44 -14.52 -2.44
CA SER A 19 3.98 -13.28 -1.87
C SER A 19 4.54 -12.34 -2.95
N GLY A 20 5.26 -12.87 -3.94
CA GLY A 20 5.78 -12.09 -5.08
C GLY A 20 4.68 -11.42 -5.89
N LEU A 21 3.62 -12.16 -6.24
CA LEU A 21 2.47 -11.62 -6.96
C LEU A 21 1.77 -10.46 -6.21
N THR A 22 1.70 -10.55 -4.87
CA THR A 22 1.12 -9.47 -4.05
C THR A 22 1.99 -8.22 -4.00
N ILE A 23 3.32 -8.37 -4.06
CA ILE A 23 4.25 -7.24 -4.10
C ILE A 23 4.12 -6.49 -5.44
N ASP A 24 3.98 -7.23 -6.55
CA ASP A 24 3.80 -6.64 -7.88
C ASP A 24 2.49 -5.84 -7.96
N ALA A 25 1.39 -6.40 -7.44
CA ALA A 25 0.10 -5.71 -7.37
C ALA A 25 0.19 -4.40 -6.56
N GLN A 26 0.87 -4.43 -5.41
CA GLN A 26 1.02 -3.24 -4.55
C GLN A 26 1.89 -2.17 -5.22
N SER A 27 2.96 -2.57 -5.91
CA SER A 27 3.84 -1.66 -6.66
C SER A 27 3.06 -0.91 -7.75
N GLU A 28 2.22 -1.61 -8.50
CA GLU A 28 1.41 -1.00 -9.55
C GLU A 28 0.29 -0.11 -8.99
N ALA A 29 -0.34 -0.50 -7.88
CA ALA A 29 -1.28 0.35 -7.16
C ALA A 29 -0.63 1.66 -6.66
N ASP A 30 0.60 1.57 -6.17
CA ASP A 30 1.37 2.73 -5.72
C ASP A 30 1.73 3.66 -6.89
N LYS A 31 2.16 3.11 -8.04
CA LYS A 31 2.41 3.89 -9.26
C LYS A 31 1.14 4.62 -9.73
N CYS A 32 -0.01 3.93 -9.71
CA CYS A 32 -1.31 4.54 -9.99
C CYS A 32 -1.60 5.71 -9.05
N PHE A 33 -1.43 5.54 -7.73
CA PHE A 33 -1.68 6.60 -6.75
C PHE A 33 -0.78 7.82 -7.00
N ILE A 34 0.49 7.60 -7.30
CA ILE A 34 1.44 8.70 -7.58
C ILE A 34 1.03 9.49 -8.82
N LYS A 35 0.59 8.80 -9.88
CA LYS A 35 0.23 9.43 -11.15
C LYS A 35 -1.15 10.09 -11.13
N GLU A 36 -2.14 9.45 -10.52
CA GLU A 36 -3.55 9.86 -10.62
C GLU A 36 -4.02 10.68 -9.40
N CYS A 37 -3.46 10.43 -8.21
CA CYS A 37 -4.00 10.97 -6.96
C CYS A 37 -3.10 12.05 -6.34
N ARG A 38 -1.78 11.90 -6.45
CA ARG A 38 -0.81 12.76 -5.73
C ARG A 38 -0.89 14.24 -6.13
N GLU A 39 -1.27 14.58 -7.35
CA GLU A 39 -1.28 15.98 -7.79
C GLU A 39 -2.31 16.85 -7.02
N THR A 40 -3.26 16.23 -6.30
CA THR A 40 -4.21 16.95 -5.43
C THR A 40 -3.67 17.28 -4.04
N PHE A 41 -2.47 16.78 -3.68
CA PHE A 41 -1.92 16.81 -2.32
C PHE A 41 -1.54 18.21 -1.80
N PHE A 42 -1.22 19.16 -2.69
CA PHE A 42 -0.78 20.49 -2.28
C PHE A 42 -1.90 21.54 -2.21
N ARG A 43 -3.13 21.19 -2.59
CA ARG A 43 -4.18 22.21 -2.84
C ARG A 43 -5.31 22.23 -1.81
N LYS A 44 -5.45 21.23 -0.94
CA LYS A 44 -6.50 21.18 0.08
C LYS A 44 -5.92 20.90 1.47
N THR A 45 -5.81 21.95 2.27
CA THR A 45 -5.61 21.86 3.72
C THR A 45 -6.95 21.53 4.38
N GLY A 46 -7.17 20.24 4.63
CA GLY A 46 -8.28 19.74 5.44
C GLY A 46 -7.76 18.57 6.26
N GLU A 47 -7.56 18.78 7.56
CA GLU A 47 -6.93 17.82 8.47
C GLU A 47 -7.95 16.76 8.90
N ALA A 48 -8.12 15.72 8.08
CA ALA A 48 -8.81 14.50 8.48
C ALA A 48 -7.92 13.30 8.12
N PRO A 49 -6.75 13.16 8.80
CA PRO A 49 -5.81 12.12 8.46
C PRO A 49 -6.42 10.74 8.72
N LEU A 50 -6.03 9.78 7.89
CA LEU A 50 -6.44 8.38 7.99
C LEU A 50 -5.20 7.50 7.93
N CYS A 51 -5.22 6.41 8.67
CA CYS A 51 -4.29 5.32 8.48
C CYS A 51 -4.97 4.22 7.67
N GLY A 52 -4.38 3.84 6.52
CA GLY A 52 -4.86 2.71 5.73
C GLY A 52 -4.46 1.35 6.31
N SER A 53 -5.12 0.28 5.86
CA SER A 53 -4.75 -1.11 6.15
C SER A 53 -3.36 -1.48 5.65
N ASP A 54 -2.82 -0.72 4.69
CA ASP A 54 -1.45 -0.78 4.19
C ASP A 54 -0.43 -0.05 5.09
N GLY A 55 -0.90 0.52 6.21
CA GLY A 55 -0.08 1.27 7.15
C GLY A 55 0.41 2.60 6.61
N LYS A 56 -0.19 3.13 5.54
CA LYS A 56 0.17 4.43 4.96
C LYS A 56 -0.73 5.55 5.50
N PRO A 57 -0.15 6.74 5.76
CA PRO A 57 -0.95 7.90 6.15
C PRO A 57 -1.56 8.56 4.91
N TYR A 58 -2.85 8.84 4.98
CA TYR A 58 -3.60 9.61 4.00
C TYR A 58 -4.04 10.91 4.64
N ILE A 59 -3.75 12.04 4.00
CA ILE A 59 -3.96 13.38 4.58
C ILE A 59 -5.44 13.74 4.75
N HIS A 60 -6.31 13.13 3.96
CA HIS A 60 -7.76 13.33 3.98
C HIS A 60 -8.49 12.18 3.28
N HIS A 61 -9.80 12.08 3.47
CA HIS A 61 -10.64 11.05 2.82
C HIS A 61 -10.52 11.01 1.29
N PHE A 62 -10.28 12.14 0.61
CA PHE A 62 -10.17 12.16 -0.85
C PHE A 62 -8.95 11.37 -1.38
N SER A 63 -7.78 11.59 -0.78
CA SER A 63 -6.55 10.85 -1.12
C SER A 63 -6.71 9.36 -0.80
N PHE A 64 -7.41 9.03 0.28
CA PHE A 64 -7.71 7.64 0.62
C PHE A 64 -8.63 7.01 -0.41
N SER A 65 -9.74 7.68 -0.78
CA SER A 65 -10.68 7.20 -1.79
C SER A 65 -10.00 6.99 -3.15
N CYS A 66 -9.11 7.89 -3.56
CA CYS A 66 -8.36 7.74 -4.79
C CYS A 66 -7.37 6.57 -4.72
N ALA A 67 -6.65 6.41 -3.61
CA ALA A 67 -5.79 5.26 -3.38
C ALA A 67 -6.56 3.93 -3.37
N GLN A 68 -7.77 3.92 -2.81
CA GLN A 68 -8.65 2.76 -2.78
C GLN A 68 -9.07 2.36 -4.20
N GLN A 69 -9.34 3.33 -5.08
CA GLN A 69 -9.60 3.06 -6.50
C GLN A 69 -8.36 2.44 -7.17
N CYS A 70 -7.17 3.00 -6.96
CA CYS A 70 -5.94 2.42 -7.49
C CYS A 70 -5.69 0.99 -6.97
N ALA A 71 -5.86 0.75 -5.67
CA ALA A 71 -5.74 -0.58 -5.07
C ALA A 71 -6.72 -1.59 -5.71
N SER A 72 -7.98 -1.17 -5.90
CA SER A 72 -9.01 -2.04 -6.49
C SER A 72 -8.70 -2.48 -7.93
N LYS A 73 -8.04 -1.63 -8.74
CA LYS A 73 -7.60 -1.99 -10.11
C LYS A 73 -6.64 -3.18 -10.13
N TYR A 74 -5.93 -3.42 -9.02
CA TYR A 74 -4.95 -4.49 -8.87
C TYR A 74 -5.39 -5.56 -7.86
N GLY A 75 -6.68 -5.62 -7.53
CA GLY A 75 -7.26 -6.65 -6.64
C GLY A 75 -6.87 -6.50 -5.17
N ILE A 76 -6.43 -5.30 -4.75
CA ILE A 76 -6.06 -5.02 -3.36
C ILE A 76 -7.23 -4.35 -2.67
N GLU A 77 -7.61 -4.90 -1.51
CA GLU A 77 -8.59 -4.29 -0.62
C GLU A 77 -7.89 -3.30 0.32
N LEU A 78 -8.06 -2.01 0.05
CA LEU A 78 -7.60 -0.93 0.92
C LEU A 78 -8.78 -0.42 1.76
N ILE A 79 -8.67 -0.50 3.09
CA ILE A 79 -9.66 -0.01 4.05
C ILE A 79 -9.02 0.96 5.03
N VAL A 80 -9.84 1.79 5.68
CA VAL A 80 -9.38 2.63 6.78
C VAL A 80 -9.12 1.73 7.98
N ALA A 81 -7.86 1.67 8.42
CA ALA A 81 -7.51 0.97 9.65
C ALA A 81 -7.98 1.75 10.88
N TYR A 82 -7.75 3.07 10.89
CA TYR A 82 -8.27 4.01 11.89
C TYR A 82 -8.15 5.45 11.41
N GLU A 83 -8.98 6.33 11.98
CA GLU A 83 -8.84 7.78 11.83
C GLU A 83 -7.63 8.29 12.62
N GLY A 84 -6.90 9.26 12.06
CA GLY A 84 -5.66 9.77 12.60
C GLY A 84 -4.42 9.36 11.78
N TYR A 85 -3.26 9.83 12.24
CA TYR A 85 -1.97 9.42 11.68
C TYR A 85 -1.63 7.99 12.06
N CYS A 86 -1.02 7.26 11.13
CA CYS A 86 -0.45 5.96 11.48
C CYS A 86 0.55 6.12 12.64
N LYS A 87 0.51 5.22 13.62
CA LYS A 87 1.43 5.20 14.77
C LYS A 87 2.89 5.32 14.26
N GLY A 88 3.56 6.41 14.64
CA GLY A 88 4.95 6.67 14.27
C GLY A 88 5.17 7.32 12.90
N LYS A 89 4.12 7.78 12.19
CA LYS A 89 4.24 8.46 10.88
C LYS A 89 3.54 9.82 10.91
N PRO A 90 4.25 10.95 11.13
CA PRO A 90 3.64 12.27 11.10
C PRO A 90 3.10 12.63 9.69
N PRO A 91 2.16 13.58 9.58
CA PRO A 91 1.79 14.17 8.29
C PRO A 91 2.99 14.81 7.62
N GLY A 92 3.12 14.66 6.31
CA GLY A 92 4.02 15.50 5.51
C GLY A 92 5.51 15.17 5.59
N VAL A 93 5.92 14.14 6.33
CA VAL A 93 7.29 13.59 6.25
C VAL A 93 7.30 12.35 5.38
N GLU A 94 7.64 12.55 4.11
CA GLU A 94 8.55 11.68 3.33
C GLU A 94 8.23 10.18 3.11
N TYR A 95 7.05 9.64 3.45
CA TYR A 95 6.72 8.23 3.15
C TYR A 95 6.39 7.93 1.68
N TRP A 96 6.51 8.95 0.83
CA TRP A 96 6.09 8.94 -0.56
C TRP A 96 7.21 9.39 -1.49
N ARG A 97 8.48 9.47 -1.04
CA ARG A 97 9.56 9.39 -2.02
C ARG A 97 9.43 8.00 -2.66
N PRO A 98 9.28 7.89 -4.00
CA PRO A 98 9.56 6.63 -4.65
C PRO A 98 10.94 6.19 -4.16
N ILE A 99 11.17 4.89 -4.08
CA ILE A 99 12.52 4.33 -3.98
C ILE A 99 13.23 4.71 -5.29
N MET A 100 13.62 5.98 -5.41
CA MET A 100 14.64 6.47 -6.32
C MET A 100 15.94 6.26 -5.55
N GLU A 101 16.28 4.98 -5.35
CA GLU A 101 17.67 4.60 -5.18
C GLU A 101 18.36 4.98 -6.51
N PHE A 102 19.27 5.94 -6.43
CA PHE A 102 20.29 6.16 -7.44
C PHE A 102 21.30 5.00 -7.40
#